data_AF-A0A013UHI9-F1
#
_entry.id   AF-A0A013UHI9-F1
#
_cell.length_a   1.000
_cell.length_b   1.000
_cell.length_c   1.000
_cell.angle_alpha   90.00
_cell.angle_beta   90.00
_cell.angle_gamma   90.00
#
_symmetry.space_group_name_H-M   'P 1'
#
loop_
_entity.id
_entity.type
_entity.pdbx_description
1 polymer ?
#
loop_
_entity_poly.entity_id
_entity_poly.type
_entity_poly.pdbx_seq_one_letter_code
_entity_poly.pdbx_strand_id
1 'polypeptide(L)'
;MLKTIVEFKFDDYQLYDQKTYADEGGILVQKTEDIAQYIFSILKNRYHLNVELYSESWGWEIEIPLAEITMYLGISVYEEYSNGFAIFISPNTPILRKFLFRKIDITHHIMVLQNYINIILKSHPGIFDVMWWEENEFRCVATN
;
A
#
# COMPACT_ATOMS: atom_id res chain seq x y z
N MET A 1 -10.99 3.26 15.04
CA MET A 1 -10.71 1.98 14.35
C MET A 1 -9.21 1.89 14.06
N LEU A 2 -8.70 0.80 13.47
CA LEU A 2 -7.28 0.76 13.09
C LEU A 2 -7.07 1.61 11.83
N LYS A 3 -5.94 2.32 11.77
CA LYS A 3 -5.59 3.17 10.63
C LYS A 3 -4.96 2.35 9.52
N THR A 4 -5.73 1.93 8.53
CA THR A 4 -5.29 0.97 7.51
C THR A 4 -4.93 1.62 6.19
N ILE A 5 -4.98 2.94 6.11
CA ILE A 5 -4.63 3.71 4.93
C ILE A 5 -3.57 4.72 5.32
N VAL A 6 -2.55 4.87 4.50
CA VAL A 6 -1.53 5.92 4.64
C VAL A 6 -1.41 6.68 3.33
N GLU A 7 -1.55 8.00 3.40
CA GLU A 7 -1.20 8.90 2.31
C GLU A 7 0.20 9.48 2.53
N PHE A 8 0.87 9.83 1.46
CA PHE A 8 2.16 10.50 1.47
C PHE A 8 2.44 11.15 0.11
N LYS A 9 3.47 12.00 0.06
CA LYS A 9 4.01 12.56 -1.18
C LYS A 9 5.38 11.96 -1.48
N PHE A 10 5.71 11.85 -2.76
CA PHE A 10 6.97 11.27 -3.21
C PHE A 10 7.57 12.04 -4.40
N ASP A 11 8.68 12.74 -4.17
CA ASP A 11 9.33 13.63 -5.17
C ASP A 11 10.47 12.97 -5.95
N ASP A 12 10.93 11.79 -5.53
CA ASP A 12 11.99 11.02 -6.22
C ASP A 12 11.42 10.00 -7.21
N TYR A 13 10.11 10.06 -7.47
CA TYR A 13 9.49 9.31 -8.53
C TYR A 13 9.95 9.90 -9.88
N GLN A 14 10.55 9.08 -10.75
CA GLN A 14 10.99 9.55 -12.06
C GLN A 14 9.79 10.20 -12.76
N LEU A 15 9.89 11.47 -13.18
CA LEU A 15 8.90 12.03 -14.09
C LEU A 15 8.99 11.22 -15.38
N TYR A 16 8.04 10.30 -15.59
CA TYR A 16 7.97 9.51 -16.82
C TYR A 16 7.65 10.48 -17.98
N ASP A 17 8.71 11.03 -18.55
CA ASP A 17 8.65 11.78 -19.80
C ASP A 17 8.26 10.78 -20.90
N GLN A 18 6.97 10.81 -21.24
CA GLN A 18 6.34 10.27 -22.45
C GLN A 18 7.08 9.11 -23.12
N LYS A 19 7.30 7.98 -22.41
CA LYS A 19 7.55 6.72 -23.10
C LYS A 19 6.23 6.21 -23.65
N THR A 20 5.98 6.60 -24.89
CA THR A 20 4.89 6.10 -25.73
C THR A 20 5.12 4.63 -26.04
N TYR A 21 4.86 3.69 -25.12
CA TYR A 21 4.88 2.27 -25.48
C TYR A 21 3.82 1.45 -24.74
N ALA A 22 3.15 0.63 -25.54
CA ALA A 22 2.12 -0.31 -25.19
C ALA A 22 2.73 -1.49 -24.43
N ASP A 23 2.62 -1.50 -23.11
CA ASP A 23 2.71 -2.71 -22.30
C ASP A 23 1.72 -2.58 -21.12
N GLU A 24 1.24 -3.73 -20.68
CA GLU A 24 -0.10 -4.06 -20.15
C GLU A 24 -0.61 -3.32 -18.90
N GLY A 25 0.14 -2.38 -18.32
CA GLY A 25 -0.15 -1.80 -16.99
C GLY A 25 -0.93 -0.46 -16.95
N GLY A 26 -0.96 0.32 -18.03
CA GLY A 26 -1.60 1.65 -17.99
C GLY A 26 -0.85 2.68 -17.12
N ILE A 27 -1.31 3.95 -17.17
CA ILE A 27 -0.58 5.10 -16.57
C ILE A 27 -0.45 5.01 -15.04
N LEU A 28 -1.42 4.40 -14.36
CA LEU A 28 -1.44 4.30 -12.89
C LEU A 28 -0.39 3.30 -12.39
N VAL A 29 -0.27 2.14 -13.03
CA VAL A 29 0.77 1.14 -12.73
C VAL A 29 2.15 1.74 -12.91
N GLN A 30 2.37 2.46 -14.02
CA GLN A 30 3.64 3.15 -14.24
C GLN A 30 3.90 4.11 -13.10
N LYS A 31 2.97 5.05 -12.85
CA LYS A 31 3.04 6.08 -11.77
C LYS A 31 3.40 5.53 -10.40
N THR A 32 3.08 4.28 -10.12
CA THR A 32 3.25 3.67 -8.80
C THR A 32 4.39 2.63 -8.74
N GLU A 33 5.09 2.38 -9.85
CA GLU A 33 6.10 1.32 -9.97
C GLU A 33 7.29 1.51 -9.02
N ASP A 34 7.96 2.67 -9.03
CA ASP A 34 9.16 2.89 -8.20
C ASP A 34 8.86 2.71 -6.71
N ILE A 35 7.74 3.28 -6.24
CA ILE A 35 7.35 3.19 -4.83
C ILE A 35 6.92 1.76 -4.46
N ALA A 36 6.24 1.06 -5.37
CA ALA A 36 5.86 -0.35 -5.17
C ALA A 36 7.09 -1.26 -5.07
N GLN A 37 8.03 -1.12 -6.00
CA GLN A 37 9.30 -1.86 -6.00
C GLN A 37 10.13 -1.55 -4.76
N TYR A 38 10.21 -0.28 -4.36
CA TYR A 38 10.91 0.13 -3.15
C TYR A 38 10.34 -0.56 -1.90
N ILE A 39 9.04 -0.48 -1.68
CA ILE A 39 8.36 -1.11 -0.53
C ILE A 39 8.52 -2.63 -0.58
N PHE A 40 8.22 -3.25 -1.72
CA PHE A 40 8.37 -4.69 -1.94
C PHE A 40 9.79 -5.16 -1.60
N SER A 41 10.81 -4.47 -2.11
CA SER A 41 12.21 -4.84 -1.89
C SER A 41 12.58 -4.81 -0.40
N ILE A 42 12.08 -3.85 0.39
CA ILE A 42 12.38 -3.78 1.82
C ILE A 42 11.61 -4.85 2.60
N LEU A 43 10.32 -5.05 2.29
CA LEU A 43 9.52 -6.11 2.92
C LEU A 43 10.15 -7.49 2.70
N LYS A 44 10.60 -7.77 1.48
CA LYS A 44 11.25 -9.03 1.12
C LYS A 44 12.65 -9.17 1.72
N ASN A 45 13.51 -8.16 1.59
CA ASN A 45 14.93 -8.31 1.90
C ASN A 45 15.30 -7.94 3.33
N ARG A 46 14.64 -6.93 3.93
CA ARG A 46 14.94 -6.48 5.30
C ARG A 46 14.08 -7.18 6.34
N TYR A 47 12.80 -7.35 6.06
CA TYR A 47 11.85 -7.97 6.99
C TYR A 47 11.64 -9.46 6.71
N HIS A 48 12.26 -10.00 5.65
CA HIS A 48 12.20 -11.42 5.27
C HIS A 48 10.76 -11.95 5.13
N LEU A 49 9.83 -11.09 4.72
CA LEU A 49 8.46 -11.50 4.47
C LEU A 49 8.40 -12.32 3.18
N ASN A 50 7.61 -13.40 3.20
CA ASN A 50 7.23 -14.08 1.97
C ASN A 50 6.19 -13.22 1.26
N VAL A 51 6.61 -12.51 0.21
CA VAL A 51 5.74 -11.57 -0.51
C VAL A 51 5.86 -11.72 -2.01
N GLU A 52 4.75 -11.49 -2.70
CA GLU A 52 4.68 -11.38 -4.16
C GLU A 52 4.15 -10.01 -4.56
N LEU A 53 4.51 -9.54 -5.75
CA LEU A 53 4.17 -8.22 -6.27
C LEU A 53 3.46 -8.37 -7.61
N TYR A 54 2.26 -7.80 -7.71
CA TYR A 54 1.41 -7.86 -8.89
C TYR A 54 1.04 -6.46 -9.36
N SER A 55 1.03 -6.27 -10.68
CA SER A 55 0.47 -5.06 -11.30
C SER A 55 -1.04 -5.22 -11.42
N GLU A 56 -1.77 -4.17 -11.06
CA GLU A 56 -3.23 -4.09 -11.12
C GLU A 56 -3.63 -2.86 -11.94
N SER A 57 -4.82 -2.87 -12.56
CA SER A 57 -5.27 -1.72 -13.38
C SER A 57 -5.28 -0.36 -12.64
N TRP A 58 -5.29 -0.37 -11.31
CA TRP A 58 -5.30 0.79 -10.43
C TRP A 58 -3.95 1.09 -9.75
N GLY A 59 -2.91 0.28 -9.96
CA GLY A 59 -1.60 0.44 -9.31
C GLY A 59 -0.89 -0.89 -9.09
N TRP A 60 -0.31 -1.09 -7.90
CA TRP A 60 0.36 -2.35 -7.54
C TRP A 60 -0.23 -2.94 -6.28
N GLU A 61 -0.18 -4.27 -6.18
CA GLU A 61 -0.55 -5.00 -4.99
C GLU A 61 0.61 -5.89 -4.52
N ILE A 62 0.92 -5.83 -3.22
CA ILE A 62 1.86 -6.75 -2.58
C ILE A 62 1.05 -7.78 -1.78
N GLU A 63 1.10 -9.04 -2.19
CA GLU A 63 0.51 -10.15 -1.45
C GLU A 63 1.43 -10.58 -0.30
N ILE A 64 0.82 -10.83 0.87
CA ILE A 64 1.48 -11.24 2.11
C ILE A 64 0.74 -12.46 2.68
N PRO A 65 1.12 -13.69 2.26
CA PRO A 65 0.51 -14.92 2.76
C PRO A 65 0.86 -15.14 4.24
N LEU A 66 -0.16 -15.42 5.06
CA LEU A 66 -0.04 -15.83 6.46
C LEU A 66 -0.62 -17.24 6.64
N ALA A 67 -0.43 -17.83 7.82
CA ALA A 67 -0.83 -19.22 8.07
C ALA A 67 -2.34 -19.49 7.87
N GLU A 68 -3.20 -18.51 8.15
CA GLU A 68 -4.66 -18.70 8.10
C GLU A 68 -5.41 -17.79 7.12
N ILE A 69 -4.72 -16.79 6.57
CA ILE A 69 -5.26 -15.71 5.74
C ILE A 69 -4.17 -15.20 4.79
N THR A 70 -4.58 -14.45 3.78
CA THR A 70 -3.67 -13.62 2.99
C THR A 70 -3.99 -12.15 3.28
N MET A 71 -2.96 -11.34 3.50
CA MET A 71 -3.07 -9.88 3.57
C MET A 71 -2.47 -9.26 2.31
N TYR A 72 -2.86 -8.03 2.01
CA TYR A 72 -2.42 -7.30 0.83
C TYR A 72 -2.07 -5.86 1.20
N LEU A 73 -1.10 -5.31 0.47
CA LEU A 73 -0.84 -3.87 0.42
C LEU A 73 -1.17 -3.37 -0.98
N GLY A 74 -2.27 -2.64 -1.12
CA GLY A 74 -2.57 -1.92 -2.35
C GLY A 74 -1.82 -0.60 -2.39
N ILE A 75 -1.16 -0.28 -3.50
CA ILE A 75 -0.36 0.92 -3.72
C ILE A 75 -0.94 1.64 -4.92
N SER A 76 -1.46 2.86 -4.70
CA SER A 76 -2.10 3.63 -5.76
C SER A 76 -1.63 5.09 -5.75
N VAL A 77 -1.90 5.78 -6.85
CA VAL A 77 -1.86 7.25 -6.89
C VAL A 77 -2.94 7.79 -5.96
N TYR A 78 -2.67 8.93 -5.32
CA TYR A 78 -3.67 9.73 -4.61
C TYR A 78 -3.85 11.06 -5.34
N GLU A 79 -4.97 11.21 -6.03
CA GLU A 79 -5.17 12.24 -7.06
C GLU A 79 -5.29 13.67 -6.52
N GLU A 80 -5.50 13.85 -5.22
CA GLU A 80 -5.51 15.18 -4.57
C GLU A 80 -4.18 15.94 -4.73
N TYR A 81 -3.08 15.23 -4.98
CA TYR A 81 -1.77 15.82 -5.19
C TYR A 81 -1.09 15.25 -6.43
N SER A 82 -0.36 16.08 -7.19
CA SER A 82 0.35 15.65 -8.41
C SER A 82 1.44 14.60 -8.14
N ASN A 83 1.97 14.57 -6.92
CA ASN A 83 2.96 13.63 -6.39
C ASN A 83 2.40 12.81 -5.21
N GLY A 84 1.08 12.68 -5.12
CA GLY A 84 0.37 12.00 -4.04
C GLY A 84 0.25 10.50 -4.26
N PHE A 85 0.41 9.74 -3.19
CA PHE A 85 0.30 8.28 -3.18
C PHE A 85 -0.45 7.81 -1.93
N ALA A 86 -1.08 6.65 -2.04
CA ALA A 86 -1.74 5.98 -0.93
C ALA A 86 -1.37 4.49 -0.87
N ILE A 87 -1.22 3.96 0.34
CA ILE A 87 -1.11 2.52 0.60
C ILE A 87 -2.28 2.06 1.47
N PHE A 88 -2.90 0.95 1.07
CA PHE A 88 -4.05 0.34 1.73
C PHE A 88 -3.67 -1.03 2.29
N ILE A 89 -3.88 -1.24 3.59
CA ILE A 89 -3.75 -2.55 4.23
C ILE A 89 -5.10 -3.27 4.11
N SER A 90 -5.11 -4.42 3.43
CA SER A 90 -6.29 -5.27 3.28
C SER A 90 -6.02 -6.67 3.87
N PRO A 91 -6.96 -7.30 4.59
CA PRO A 91 -8.21 -6.73 5.06
C PRO A 91 -8.00 -5.58 6.05
N ASN A 92 -8.92 -4.62 6.02
CA ASN A 92 -8.82 -3.37 6.80
C ASN A 92 -9.58 -3.42 8.14
N THR A 93 -10.20 -4.55 8.48
CA THR A 93 -10.91 -4.78 9.74
C THR A 93 -10.21 -5.85 10.57
N PRO A 94 -10.08 -5.66 11.89
CA PRO A 94 -9.27 -6.54 12.74
C PRO A 94 -9.87 -7.93 12.94
N ILE A 95 -11.19 -8.10 12.82
CA ILE A 95 -11.88 -9.36 13.11
C ILE A 95 -12.48 -9.92 11.83
N LEU A 96 -11.86 -10.98 11.30
CA LEU A 96 -12.33 -11.67 10.10
C LEU A 96 -13.19 -12.87 10.48
N ARG A 97 -14.33 -13.02 9.81
CA ARG A 97 -15.19 -14.20 9.97
C ARG A 97 -14.75 -15.27 8.97
N LYS A 98 -14.37 -16.44 9.48
CA LYS A 98 -14.05 -17.64 8.69
C LYS A 98 -15.10 -18.70 8.99
N PHE A 99 -15.93 -19.06 8.01
CA PHE A 99 -17.08 -19.96 8.19
C PHE A 99 -18.10 -19.45 9.25
N LEU A 100 -19.04 -20.32 9.67
CA LEU A 100 -20.20 -19.90 10.48
C LEU A 100 -19.82 -19.37 11.88
N PHE A 101 -18.80 -19.92 12.55
CA PHE A 101 -18.52 -19.60 13.97
C PHE A 101 -17.07 -19.17 14.27
N ARG A 102 -16.13 -19.39 13.34
CA ARG A 102 -14.72 -19.05 13.61
C ARG A 102 -14.47 -17.59 13.27
N LYS A 103 -13.77 -16.91 14.18
CA LYS A 103 -13.23 -15.57 13.99
C LYS A 103 -11.72 -15.65 14.03
N ILE A 104 -11.08 -14.84 13.20
CA ILE A 104 -9.63 -14.65 13.20
C ILE A 104 -9.40 -13.20 13.59
N ASP A 105 -8.60 -12.98 14.63
CA ASP A 105 -8.15 -11.66 15.02
C ASP A 105 -6.80 -11.37 14.35
N ILE A 106 -6.78 -10.34 13.52
CA ILE A 106 -5.62 -9.91 12.73
C ILE A 106 -5.06 -8.56 13.21
N THR A 107 -5.52 -8.06 14.36
CA THR A 107 -5.10 -6.77 14.94
C THR A 107 -3.58 -6.64 14.98
N HIS A 108 -2.90 -7.69 15.46
CA HIS A 108 -1.44 -7.69 15.54
C HIS A 108 -0.78 -7.61 14.16
N HIS A 109 -1.30 -8.34 13.16
CA HIS A 109 -0.77 -8.31 11.80
C HIS A 109 -0.93 -6.92 11.16
N ILE A 110 -2.09 -6.28 11.33
CA ILE A 110 -2.31 -4.90 10.88
C ILE A 110 -1.29 -3.97 11.53
N MET A 111 -1.13 -4.02 12.86
CA MET A 111 -0.21 -3.15 13.59
C MET A 111 1.26 -3.33 13.16
N VAL A 112 1.67 -4.56 12.89
CA VAL A 112 3.02 -4.86 12.39
C VAL A 112 3.23 -4.26 11.00
N LEU A 113 2.29 -4.46 10.08
CA LEU A 113 2.37 -3.87 8.74
C LEU A 113 2.35 -2.35 8.78
N GLN A 114 1.47 -1.75 9.59
CA GLN A 114 1.46 -0.30 9.82
C GLN A 114 2.84 0.21 10.26
N ASN A 115 3.47 -0.48 11.22
CA ASN A 115 4.78 -0.09 11.71
C ASN A 115 5.87 -0.23 10.63
N TYR A 116 5.89 -1.34 9.87
CA TYR A 116 6.84 -1.53 8.77
C TYR A 116 6.70 -0.45 7.71
N ILE A 117 5.47 -0.18 7.26
CA ILE A 117 5.21 0.85 6.25
C ILE A 117 5.59 2.24 6.76
N ASN A 118 5.23 2.59 8.00
CA ASN A 118 5.60 3.86 8.58
C ASN A 118 7.13 4.05 8.66
N ILE A 119 7.88 2.99 9.00
CA ILE A 119 9.35 3.03 9.02
C ILE A 119 9.91 3.15 7.59
N ILE A 120 9.40 2.37 6.64
CA ILE A 120 9.85 2.37 5.24
C ILE A 120 9.67 3.77 4.63
N LEU A 121 8.48 4.35 4.77
CA LEU A 121 8.15 5.67 4.22
C LEU A 121 9.02 6.76 4.86
N LYS A 122 9.12 6.80 6.20
CA LYS A 122 9.91 7.82 6.90
C LYS A 122 11.42 7.69 6.73
N SER A 123 11.90 6.55 6.21
CA SER A 123 13.32 6.34 5.95
C SER A 123 13.76 6.81 4.56
N HIS A 124 12.82 7.09 3.65
CA HIS A 124 13.14 7.51 2.29
C HIS A 124 13.26 9.04 2.20
N PRO A 125 14.38 9.61 1.73
CA PRO A 125 14.59 11.06 1.71
C PRO A 125 13.63 11.81 0.79
N GLY A 126 13.10 11.15 -0.26
CA GLY A 126 12.11 11.72 -1.17
C GLY A 126 10.65 11.61 -0.71
N ILE A 127 10.36 10.96 0.43
CA ILE A 127 8.99 10.76 0.92
C ILE A 127 8.71 11.68 2.10
N PHE A 128 7.56 12.35 2.07
CA PHE A 128 7.14 13.31 3.10
C PHE A 128 5.60 13.37 3.23
N ASP A 129 5.11 14.21 4.15
CA ASP A 129 3.68 14.37 4.47
C ASP A 129 2.95 13.04 4.76
N VAL A 130 3.61 12.12 5.46
CA VAL A 130 3.06 10.78 5.78
C VAL A 130 1.92 10.91 6.80
N MET A 131 0.69 10.61 6.38
CA MET A 131 -0.51 10.68 7.22
C MET A 131 -1.32 9.39 7.19
N TRP A 132 -1.65 8.88 8.38
CA TRP A 132 -2.42 7.65 8.57
C TRP A 132 -3.88 7.94 8.87
N TRP A 133 -4.76 7.17 8.25
CA TRP A 133 -6.21 7.35 8.28
C TRP A 133 -6.95 6.08 8.66
N GLU A 134 -8.05 6.24 9.37
CA GLU A 134 -9.10 5.24 9.37
C GLU A 134 -9.86 5.26 8.03
N GLU A 135 -10.42 4.13 7.59
CA GLU A 135 -11.08 4.04 6.28
C GLU A 135 -12.23 5.06 6.10
N ASN A 136 -13.03 5.25 7.14
CA ASN A 136 -14.12 6.22 7.14
C ASN A 136 -13.62 7.67 7.02
N GLU A 137 -12.51 8.01 7.68
CA GLU A 137 -11.89 9.33 7.58
C GLU A 137 -11.36 9.57 6.16
N PHE A 138 -10.66 8.57 5.61
CA PHE A 138 -10.08 8.66 4.27
C PHE A 138 -11.15 8.84 3.19
N ARG A 139 -12.26 8.10 3.28
CA ARG A 139 -13.39 8.24 2.35
C ARG A 139 -14.01 9.63 2.35
N CYS A 140 -13.96 10.37 3.47
CA CYS A 140 -14.48 11.74 3.52
C CYS A 140 -13.58 12.76 2.83
N VAL A 141 -12.27 12.48 2.73
CA VAL A 141 -11.30 13.41 2.14
C VAL A 141 -10.96 13.08 0.69
N ALA A 142 -11.13 11.82 0.26
CA ALA A 142 -10.82 11.35 -1.10
C ALA A 142 -11.97 11.49 -2.11
N THR A 143 -13.09 12.11 -1.73
CA THR A 143 -14.29 12.29 -2.60
C THR A 143 -14.55 13.74 -2.99
N ASN A 144 -13.59 14.65 -2.79
CA ASN A 144 -13.69 16.04 -3.24
C ASN A 144 -12.98 16.26 -4.59
#